data_AF-A0A327XYP9-F1
#
_entry.id   AF-A0A327XYP9-F1
#
_cell.length_a   1.000
_cell.length_b   1.000
_cell.length_c   1.000
_cell.angle_alpha   90.00
_cell.angle_beta   90.00
_cell.angle_gamma   90.00
#
_symmetry.space_group_name_H-M   'P 1'
#
loop_
_entity.id
_entity.type
_entity.pdbx_description
1 polymer ?
#
loop_
_entity_poly.entity_id
_entity_poly.type
_entity_poly.pdbx_seq_one_letter_code
_entity_poly.pdbx_strand_id
1 'polypeptide(L)'
;MDAKGASLRILEPEVTTAGDMGRMVITVLGMVADMELKFIRDRQRAGIDAAKGKGIYKGRQKKVDDAEIQRLAAAGTSKSQIARDLGVSRMTVYRALDTGSTKADADAD
;
A
#
# COMPACT_ATOMS: atom_id res chain seq x y z
N MET A 1 15.56 25.85 0.88
CA MET A 1 16.26 26.98 1.52
C MET A 1 16.77 27.92 0.45
N ASP A 2 17.68 27.47 -0.41
CA ASP A 2 18.26 28.25 -1.52
C ASP A 2 17.23 28.82 -2.51
N ALA A 3 16.25 28.01 -2.95
CA ALA A 3 15.20 28.47 -3.87
C ALA A 3 14.33 29.62 -3.31
N LYS A 4 14.34 29.83 -1.99
CA LYS A 4 13.62 30.92 -1.30
C LYS A 4 14.56 31.98 -0.72
N GLY A 5 15.87 31.89 -0.98
CA GLY A 5 16.88 32.78 -0.40
C GLY A 5 17.01 32.71 1.12
N ALA A 6 16.57 31.61 1.75
CA ALA A 6 16.58 31.44 3.20
C ALA A 6 17.74 30.56 3.67
N SER A 7 18.23 30.77 4.90
CA SER A 7 19.25 29.93 5.54
C SER A 7 18.85 29.57 6.98
N LEU A 8 19.37 28.44 7.49
CA LEU A 8 19.20 27.98 8.85
C LEU A 8 20.49 28.24 9.63
N ARG A 9 20.37 28.85 10.81
CA ARG A 9 21.44 28.93 11.80
C ARG A 9 20.99 28.27 13.09
N ILE A 10 21.71 27.25 13.51
CA ILE A 10 21.58 26.59 14.80
C ILE A 10 22.59 27.27 15.72
N LEU A 11 22.15 27.68 16.91
CA LEU A 11 23.00 28.40 17.85
C LEU A 11 23.88 27.45 18.66
N GLU A 12 23.36 26.27 19.02
CA GLU A 12 24.08 25.24 19.77
C GLU A 12 23.71 23.82 19.31
N PRO A 13 24.69 23.02 18.83
CA PRO A 13 26.02 23.48 18.39
C PRO A 13 25.91 24.49 17.25
N GLU A 14 26.86 25.44 17.16
CA GLU A 14 26.81 26.45 16.11
C GLU A 14 26.97 25.82 14.72
N VAL A 15 25.92 25.88 13.91
CA VAL A 15 25.89 25.37 12.54
C VAL A 15 25.10 26.34 11.66
N THR A 16 25.61 26.68 10.49
CA THR A 16 24.90 27.51 9.52
C THR A 16 24.80 26.82 8.17
N THR A 17 23.66 26.98 7.50
CA THR A 17 23.47 26.53 6.12
C THR A 17 23.70 27.66 5.11
N ALA A 18 24.25 28.80 5.53
CA ALA A 18 24.60 29.91 4.65
C ALA A 18 25.99 29.73 4.02
N GLY A 19 26.17 30.24 2.79
CA GLY A 19 27.45 30.22 2.07
C GLY A 19 27.91 28.83 1.62
N ASP A 20 29.16 28.74 1.14
CA ASP A 20 29.72 27.51 0.58
C ASP A 20 29.85 26.38 1.62
N MET A 21 30.20 26.73 2.85
CA MET A 21 30.24 25.76 3.96
C MET A 21 28.86 25.21 4.27
N GLY A 22 27.83 26.07 4.25
CA GLY A 22 26.44 25.65 4.46
C GLY A 22 25.92 24.70 3.38
N ARG A 23 26.34 24.89 2.12
CA ARG A 23 26.07 23.93 1.04
C ARG A 23 26.67 22.56 1.34
N MET A 24 27.93 22.49 1.79
CA MET A 24 28.56 21.22 2.16
C MET A 24 27.81 20.53 3.30
N VAL A 25 27.39 21.27 4.33
CA VAL A 25 26.59 20.74 5.44
C VAL A 25 25.28 20.14 4.92
N ILE A 26 24.56 20.86 4.05
CA ILE A 26 23.33 20.34 3.44
C ILE A 26 23.61 19.07 2.63
N THR A 27 24.68 19.04 1.85
CA THR A 27 25.04 17.87 1.04
C THR A 27 25.32 16.64 1.91
N VAL A 28 26.13 16.78 2.95
CA VAL A 28 26.45 15.67 3.86
C VAL A 28 25.19 15.17 4.58
N LEU A 29 24.37 16.08 5.12
CA LEU A 29 23.12 15.71 5.78
C LEU A 29 22.13 15.04 4.82
N GLY A 30 22.07 15.50 3.56
CA GLY A 30 21.27 14.86 2.51
C GLY A 30 21.74 13.44 2.21
N MET A 31 23.05 13.24 2.07
CA MET A 31 23.64 11.90 1.86
C MET A 31 23.33 10.95 3.03
N VAL A 32 23.44 11.43 4.27
CA VAL A 32 23.10 10.64 5.47
C VAL A 32 21.62 10.29 5.47
N ALA A 33 20.73 11.26 5.21
CA ALA A 33 19.30 11.04 5.16
C ALA A 33 18.91 9.99 4.10
N ASP A 34 19.51 10.05 2.92
CA ASP A 34 19.28 9.08 1.85
C ASP A 34 19.76 7.66 2.24
N MET A 35 20.93 7.56 2.89
CA MET A 35 21.46 6.30 3.38
C MET A 35 20.56 5.68 4.46
N GLU A 36 20.12 6.47 5.44
CA GLU A 36 19.22 6.01 6.50
C GLU A 36 17.88 5.53 5.94
N LEU A 37 17.29 6.29 5.00
CA LEU A 37 16.04 5.92 4.34
C LEU A 37 16.18 4.60 3.58
N LYS A 38 17.32 4.39 2.90
CA LYS A 38 17.61 3.12 2.24
C LYS A 38 17.66 1.97 3.25
N PHE A 39 18.37 2.13 4.36
CA PHE A 39 18.43 1.08 5.40
C PHE A 39 17.07 0.76 6.03
N ILE A 40 16.22 1.77 6.25
CA ILE A 40 14.85 1.54 6.76
C ILE A 40 14.06 0.69 5.77
N ARG A 41 14.13 1.02 4.47
CA ARG A 41 13.44 0.28 3.40
C ARG A 41 13.96 -1.15 3.27
N ASP A 42 15.27 -1.35 3.34
CA ASP A 42 15.87 -2.68 3.23
C ASP A 42 15.43 -3.59 4.39
N ARG A 43 15.42 -3.06 5.62
CA ARG A 43 14.89 -3.78 6.80
C ARG A 43 13.40 -4.08 6.67
N GLN A 44 12.61 -3.11 6.22
CA GLN A 44 11.17 -3.31 6.01
C GLN A 44 10.92 -4.42 4.98
N ARG A 45 11.66 -4.42 3.87
CA ARG A 45 11.55 -5.45 2.83
C ARG A 45 11.89 -6.84 3.39
N ALA A 46 12.98 -6.97 4.13
CA ALA A 46 13.35 -8.23 4.76
C ALA A 46 12.24 -8.75 5.71
N GLY A 47 11.62 -7.84 6.49
CA GLY A 47 10.48 -8.18 7.34
C GLY A 47 9.24 -8.62 6.56
N ILE A 48 8.90 -7.92 5.48
CA ILE A 48 7.79 -8.28 4.59
C ILE A 48 8.03 -9.66 3.97
N ASP A 49 9.23 -9.93 3.47
CA ASP A 49 9.57 -11.19 2.81
C ASP A 49 9.51 -12.37 3.81
N ALA A 50 9.99 -12.18 5.04
CA ALA A 50 9.84 -13.17 6.11
C ALA A 50 8.36 -13.43 6.46
N ALA A 51 7.52 -12.40 6.54
CA ALA A 51 6.10 -12.54 6.81
C ALA A 51 5.31 -13.15 5.64
N LYS A 52 5.72 -12.89 4.39
CA LYS A 52 5.19 -13.57 3.20
C LYS A 52 5.54 -15.05 3.21
N GLY A 53 6.79 -15.42 3.53
CA GLY A 53 7.21 -16.82 3.67
C GLY A 53 6.43 -17.57 4.75
N LYS A 54 5.97 -16.86 5.78
CA LYS A 54 5.07 -17.40 6.83
C LYS A 54 3.59 -17.39 6.46
N GLY A 55 3.20 -16.89 5.28
CA GLY A 55 1.80 -16.82 4.84
C GLY A 55 0.93 -15.82 5.62
N ILE A 56 1.53 -14.83 6.29
CA ILE A 56 0.80 -13.87 7.13
C ILE A 56 -0.06 -12.91 6.27
N TYR A 57 0.46 -12.50 5.11
CA TYR A 57 -0.26 -11.60 4.21
C TYR A 57 -1.36 -12.34 3.43
N LYS A 58 -2.61 -12.19 3.87
CA LYS A 58 -3.80 -12.74 3.20
C LYS A 58 -4.52 -11.72 2.30
N GLY A 59 -3.87 -10.59 2.02
CA GLY A 59 -4.46 -9.48 1.29
C GLY A 59 -5.53 -8.74 2.08
N ARG A 60 -6.32 -7.92 1.39
CA ARG A 60 -7.43 -7.18 1.99
C ARG A 60 -8.54 -8.17 2.37
N GLN A 61 -8.96 -8.14 3.64
CA GLN A 61 -10.15 -8.89 4.07
C GLN A 61 -11.37 -8.42 3.28
N LYS A 62 -12.13 -9.37 2.72
CA LYS A 62 -13.40 -9.09 2.06
C LYS A 62 -14.39 -8.59 3.11
N LYS A 63 -15.16 -7.56 2.77
CA LYS A 63 -16.22 -7.03 3.64
C LYS A 63 -17.46 -7.92 3.69
N VAL A 64 -17.68 -8.70 2.64
CA VAL A 64 -18.87 -9.51 2.41
C VAL A 64 -18.40 -10.85 1.82
N ASP A 65 -19.05 -11.93 2.25
CA ASP A 65 -18.80 -13.27 1.73
C ASP A 65 -19.42 -13.43 0.33
N ASP A 66 -18.66 -14.01 -0.60
CA ASP A 66 -19.12 -14.25 -1.96
C ASP A 66 -20.27 -15.29 -1.97
N ALA A 67 -20.31 -16.21 -0.99
CA ALA A 67 -21.38 -17.19 -0.86
C ALA A 67 -22.75 -16.52 -0.58
N GLU A 68 -22.76 -15.44 0.21
CA GLU A 68 -23.98 -14.68 0.49
C GLU A 68 -24.49 -13.97 -0.78
N ILE A 69 -23.57 -13.39 -1.55
CA ILE A 69 -23.89 -12.77 -2.84
C ILE A 69 -24.48 -13.79 -3.82
N GLN A 70 -23.87 -14.98 -3.90
CA GLN A 70 -24.33 -16.08 -4.75
C GLN A 70 -25.71 -16.59 -4.32
N ARG A 71 -25.96 -16.72 -3.01
CA ARG A 71 -27.27 -17.12 -2.47
C ARG A 71 -28.38 -16.15 -2.85
N LEU A 72 -28.16 -14.85 -2.68
CA LEU A 72 -29.15 -13.83 -3.03
C LEU A 72 -29.39 -13.74 -4.54
N ALA A 73 -28.34 -13.92 -5.35
CA ALA A 73 -28.46 -14.00 -6.80
C ALA A 73 -29.27 -15.23 -7.24
N ALA A 74 -29.02 -16.39 -6.64
CA ALA A 74 -29.79 -17.62 -6.90
C ALA A 74 -31.25 -17.51 -6.46
N ALA A 75 -31.53 -16.73 -5.41
CA ALA A 75 -32.89 -16.37 -4.99
C ALA A 75 -33.58 -15.35 -5.91
N GLY A 76 -32.96 -14.95 -7.03
CA GLY A 76 -33.54 -14.05 -8.03
C GLY A 76 -33.42 -12.55 -7.70
N THR A 77 -32.66 -12.18 -6.66
CA THR A 77 -32.46 -10.77 -6.31
C THR A 77 -31.56 -10.10 -7.34
N SER A 78 -31.95 -8.90 -7.81
CA SER A 78 -31.17 -8.18 -8.82
C SER A 78 -29.78 -7.78 -8.28
N LYS A 79 -28.76 -7.80 -9.15
CA LYS A 79 -27.37 -7.44 -8.78
C LYS A 79 -27.25 -6.05 -8.16
N SER A 80 -28.06 -5.09 -8.62
CA SER A 80 -28.11 -3.74 -8.07
C SER A 80 -28.72 -3.70 -6.67
N GLN A 81 -29.71 -4.55 -6.39
CA GLN A 81 -30.33 -4.66 -5.07
C GLN A 81 -29.37 -5.32 -4.08
N ILE A 82 -28.71 -6.41 -4.47
CA ILE A 82 -27.68 -7.09 -3.65
C ILE A 82 -26.56 -6.11 -3.26
N ALA A 83 -26.09 -5.29 -4.20
CA ALA A 83 -25.06 -4.28 -3.94
C ALA A 83 -25.51 -3.26 -2.88
N ARG A 84 -26.77 -2.82 -2.93
CA ARG A 84 -27.33 -1.89 -1.94
C ARG A 84 -27.49 -2.54 -0.56
N ASP A 85 -28.06 -3.73 -0.52
CA ASP A 85 -28.40 -4.42 0.73
C ASP A 85 -27.14 -4.85 1.51
N LEU A 86 -26.10 -5.29 0.77
CA LEU A 86 -24.83 -5.70 1.37
C LEU A 86 -23.81 -4.56 1.48
N GLY A 87 -24.16 -3.34 1.06
CA GLY A 87 -23.29 -2.16 1.13
C GLY A 87 -21.99 -2.29 0.34
N VAL A 88 -22.02 -2.99 -0.80
CA VAL A 88 -20.86 -3.20 -1.69
C VAL A 88 -21.06 -2.59 -3.06
N SER A 89 -19.98 -2.37 -3.81
CA SER A 89 -20.08 -1.90 -5.20
C SER A 89 -20.71 -2.97 -6.08
N ARG A 90 -21.42 -2.56 -7.15
CA ARG A 90 -21.90 -3.48 -8.18
C ARG A 90 -20.77 -4.36 -8.74
N MET A 91 -19.57 -3.81 -8.90
CA MET A 91 -18.39 -4.55 -9.36
C MET A 91 -17.99 -5.69 -8.40
N THR A 92 -18.18 -5.51 -7.09
CA THR A 92 -17.95 -6.59 -6.11
C THR A 92 -18.94 -7.74 -6.33
N VAL A 93 -20.21 -7.41 -6.58
CA VAL A 93 -21.25 -8.40 -6.91
C VAL A 93 -20.92 -9.14 -8.20
N TYR A 94 -20.53 -8.42 -9.27
CA TYR A 94 -20.14 -9.06 -10.53
C TYR A 94 -18.95 -10.00 -10.34
N ARG A 95 -17.88 -9.57 -9.67
CA ARG A 95 -16.69 -10.40 -9.42
C ARG A 95 -17.01 -11.67 -8.62
N ALA A 96 -17.86 -11.55 -7.59
CA ALA A 96 -18.28 -12.70 -6.77
C ALA A 96 -19.11 -13.74 -7.57
N LEU A 97 -19.81 -13.30 -8.62
CA LEU A 97 -20.59 -14.17 -9.50
C LEU A 97 -19.77 -14.70 -10.69
N ASP A 98 -18.71 -14.00 -11.09
CA ASP A 98 -17.83 -14.38 -12.21
C ASP A 98 -16.79 -15.46 -11.82
N THR A 99 -16.46 -15.56 -10.53
CA THR A 99 -15.43 -16.49 -10.01
C THR A 99 -15.79 -17.98 -10.21
N GLY A 100 -17.01 -18.31 -10.67
CA GLY A 100 -17.42 -19.67 -11.02
C GLY A 100 -16.93 -20.19 -12.37
N SER A 101 -16.36 -19.34 -13.24
CA SER A 101 -15.97 -19.71 -14.61
C SER A 101 -14.49 -20.09 -14.81
N THR A 102 -13.59 -19.79 -13.86
CA THR A 102 -12.13 -19.93 -14.06
C THR A 102 -11.49 -21.15 -13.39
N LYS A 103 -12.22 -21.94 -12.60
CA LYS A 103 -11.65 -23.11 -11.87
C LYS A 103 -11.92 -24.47 -12.53
N ALA A 104 -12.66 -24.54 -13.63
CA ALA A 104 -13.01 -25.80 -14.31
C ALA A 104 -11.97 -26.28 -15.34
N ASP A 105 -11.08 -25.41 -15.82
CA ASP A 105 -10.15 -25.72 -16.94
C ASP A 105 -8.70 -26.00 -16.50
N ALA A 106 -8.41 -26.10 -15.20
CA ALA A 106 -7.04 -26.25 -14.67
C ALA A 106 -6.69 -27.65 -14.11
N ASP A 107 -7.63 -28.61 -14.12
CA ASP A 107 -7.43 -30.00 -13.67
C ASP A 107 -7.57 -31.03 -14.82
N ALA A 108 -7.33 -30.60 -16.06
CA ALA A 108 -7.29 -31.47 -17.23
C ALA A 108 -5.99 -31.30 -18.03
N ASP A 109 -4.86 -31.67 -17.41
CA ASP A 109 -3.68 -32.24 -18.08
C ASP A 109 -2.80 -33.00 -17.06
#